data_AF-A0A8U0HX70-F1
#
_entry.id   AF-A0A8U0HX70-F1
#
_cell.length_a   1.000
_cell.length_b   1.000
_cell.length_c   1.000
_cell.angle_alpha   90.00
_cell.angle_beta   90.00
_cell.angle_gamma   90.00
#
_symmetry.space_group_name_H-M   'P 1'
#
loop_
_entity.id
_entity.type
_entity.pdbx_description
1 polymer ?
#
loop_
_entity_poly.entity_id
_entity_poly.type
_entity_poly.pdbx_seq_one_letter_code
_entity_poly.pdbx_strand_id
1 'polypeptide(L)'
;MFEERSLSGEVEAVREAHAPDALVLDSGSDFETLDPARAEDLGLLVDALDPLAYPAEWLPEDAPELLARFASSDFTVGMPGDGSVAWTRQTDPPVAFVKPRVQGSPDEFVDFLVAEALVEIGTGLPEHFLGFFEDRYRDLDAALPFDAGSVYQVAAALYDAYLGLHTREVFAEWGENHPRLFAAWQDAGERIEPRLESLPSSMARDETDFADAAEFACAAVKHGLELPAPFAALDTTAYRDHGADYAVKWAEKTFE
;
A
#
# COMPACT_ATOMS: atom_id res chain seq x y z
N MET A 1 10.53 8.04 -19.32
CA MET A 1 11.88 8.26 -18.79
C MET A 1 11.87 8.20 -17.27
N PHE A 2 12.75 7.37 -16.74
CA PHE A 2 13.05 7.22 -15.32
C PHE A 2 14.47 7.71 -15.08
N GLU A 3 14.71 8.31 -13.92
CA GLU A 3 16.03 8.79 -13.50
C GLU A 3 16.32 8.28 -12.09
N GLU A 4 17.54 7.83 -11.82
CA GLU A 4 17.92 7.36 -10.49
C GLU A 4 17.91 8.51 -9.49
N ARG A 5 17.18 8.33 -8.39
CA ARG A 5 16.98 9.35 -7.36
C ARG A 5 18.16 9.36 -6.41
N SER A 6 18.68 10.57 -6.13
CA SER A 6 19.63 10.75 -5.03
C SER A 6 18.92 10.65 -3.67
N LEU A 7 19.40 9.77 -2.79
CA LEU A 7 18.80 9.54 -1.48
C LEU A 7 19.49 10.37 -0.39
N SER A 8 18.73 10.80 0.61
CA SER A 8 19.31 11.37 1.83
C SER A 8 19.98 10.28 2.66
N GLY A 9 20.88 10.65 3.57
CA GLY A 9 21.65 9.67 4.34
C GLY A 9 20.79 8.74 5.21
N GLU A 10 19.64 9.20 5.72
CA GLU A 10 18.72 8.35 6.48
C GLU A 10 17.98 7.37 5.55
N VAL A 11 17.53 7.82 4.37
CA VAL A 11 16.85 6.95 3.38
C VAL A 11 17.82 5.92 2.79
N GLU A 12 19.07 6.30 2.53
CA GLU A 12 20.13 5.39 2.09
C GLU A 12 20.36 4.28 3.12
N ALA A 13 20.42 4.62 4.42
CA ALA A 13 20.58 3.64 5.49
C ALA A 13 19.38 2.69 5.61
N VAL A 14 18.16 3.20 5.41
CA VAL A 14 16.94 2.35 5.33
C VAL A 14 17.02 1.41 4.13
N ARG A 15 17.46 1.89 2.96
CA ARG A 15 17.67 1.05 1.77
C ARG A 15 18.66 -0.07 2.08
N GLU A 16 19.84 0.25 2.61
CA GLU A 16 20.87 -0.73 2.95
C GLU A 16 20.38 -1.80 3.94
N ALA A 17 19.52 -1.44 4.89
CA ALA A 17 19.01 -2.35 5.89
C ALA A 17 17.87 -3.26 5.39
N HIS A 18 16.96 -2.73 4.57
CA HIS A 18 15.71 -3.42 4.24
C HIS A 18 15.62 -3.90 2.79
N ALA A 19 16.21 -3.19 1.84
CA ALA A 19 16.14 -3.48 0.43
C ALA A 19 17.43 -3.04 -0.29
N PRO A 20 18.59 -3.65 0.03
CA PRO A 20 19.91 -3.11 -0.34
C PRO A 20 20.13 -2.99 -1.84
N ASP A 21 19.52 -3.88 -2.61
CA ASP A 21 19.65 -3.93 -4.07
C ASP A 21 18.60 -3.05 -4.78
N ALA A 22 17.57 -2.57 -4.06
CA ALA A 22 16.45 -1.87 -4.69
C ALA A 22 16.88 -0.54 -5.32
N LEU A 23 16.36 -0.25 -6.51
CA LEU A 23 16.54 1.04 -7.17
C LEU A 23 15.43 2.00 -6.74
N VAL A 24 15.78 3.28 -6.58
CA VAL A 24 14.80 4.35 -6.38
C VAL A 24 14.85 5.26 -7.59
N LEU A 25 13.73 5.35 -8.31
CA LEU A 25 13.64 6.06 -9.58
C LEU A 25 12.61 7.19 -9.51
N ASP A 26 13.01 8.40 -9.90
CA ASP A 26 12.06 9.47 -10.21
C ASP A 26 11.41 9.17 -11.57
N SER A 27 10.08 9.19 -11.60
CA SER A 27 9.29 9.00 -12.81
C SER A 27 9.06 10.34 -13.51
N GLY A 28 9.37 10.45 -14.80
CA GLY A 28 9.16 11.70 -15.56
C GLY A 28 7.69 12.08 -15.80
N SER A 29 6.75 11.14 -15.62
CA SER A 29 5.31 11.39 -15.72
C SER A 29 4.52 10.60 -14.70
N ASP A 30 3.42 11.18 -14.25
CA ASP A 30 2.53 10.58 -13.27
C ASP A 30 1.83 9.33 -13.81
N PHE A 31 1.48 8.40 -12.91
CA PHE A 31 0.74 7.19 -13.27
C PHE A 31 0.01 6.59 -12.05
N GLU A 32 -1.16 6.00 -12.30
CA GLU A 32 -1.75 5.01 -11.39
C GLU A 32 -1.15 3.65 -11.71
N THR A 33 -1.30 3.19 -12.95
CA THR A 33 -0.64 2.01 -13.51
C THR A 33 0.29 2.42 -14.66
N LEU A 34 1.48 1.84 -14.69
CA LEU A 34 2.50 2.15 -15.67
C LEU A 34 2.07 1.70 -17.07
N ASP A 35 2.21 2.60 -18.05
CA ASP A 35 1.94 2.28 -19.44
C ASP A 35 2.97 1.24 -19.96
N PRO A 36 2.56 0.20 -20.72
CA PRO A 36 3.49 -0.81 -21.23
C PRO A 36 4.65 -0.26 -22.05
N ALA A 37 4.46 0.82 -22.81
CA ALA A 37 5.56 1.43 -23.56
C ALA A 37 6.61 2.04 -22.62
N ARG A 38 6.21 2.45 -21.42
CA ARG A 38 7.13 2.92 -20.38
C ARG A 38 7.80 1.78 -19.62
N ALA A 39 7.24 0.58 -19.62
CA ALA A 39 7.91 -0.60 -19.07
C ALA A 39 9.17 -0.96 -19.88
N GLU A 40 9.20 -0.67 -21.18
CA GLU A 40 10.40 -0.86 -22.01
C GLU A 40 11.56 0.04 -21.54
N ASP A 41 11.29 1.30 -21.17
CA ASP A 41 12.30 2.20 -20.58
C ASP A 41 12.87 1.62 -19.27
N LEU A 42 12.03 0.98 -18.46
CA LEU A 42 12.44 0.35 -17.20
C LEU A 42 13.38 -0.81 -17.43
N GLY A 43 13.14 -1.62 -18.48
CA GLY A 43 14.00 -2.74 -18.88
C GLY A 43 15.43 -2.35 -19.28
N LEU A 44 15.74 -1.05 -19.41
CA LEU A 44 17.11 -0.55 -19.61
C LEU A 44 17.87 -0.31 -18.31
N LEU A 45 17.17 -0.30 -17.17
CA LEU A 45 17.70 0.02 -15.84
C LEU A 45 17.77 -1.20 -14.92
N VAL A 46 17.04 -2.27 -15.25
CA VAL A 46 16.94 -3.50 -14.46
C VAL A 46 17.47 -4.68 -15.27
N ASP A 47 17.94 -5.71 -14.57
CA ASP A 47 18.50 -6.93 -15.15
C ASP A 47 17.40 -7.87 -15.68
N ALA A 48 16.21 -7.87 -15.06
CA ALA A 48 15.08 -8.68 -15.48
C ALA A 48 13.72 -8.03 -15.19
N LEU A 49 12.72 -8.43 -15.99
CA LEU A 49 11.29 -8.22 -15.72
C LEU A 49 10.65 -9.60 -15.48
N ASP A 50 9.99 -9.76 -14.34
CA ASP A 50 9.28 -10.97 -13.92
C ASP A 50 7.84 -10.60 -13.52
N PRO A 51 6.93 -10.44 -14.50
CA PRO A 51 5.54 -10.05 -14.24
C PRO A 51 4.86 -11.00 -13.25
N LEU A 52 4.15 -10.44 -12.28
CA LEU A 52 3.27 -11.23 -11.41
C LEU A 52 2.12 -11.79 -12.25
N ALA A 53 1.70 -13.02 -11.95
CA ALA A 53 0.53 -13.64 -12.56
C ALA A 53 -0.23 -14.44 -11.50
N TYR A 54 -1.54 -14.26 -11.46
CA TYR A 54 -2.44 -14.88 -10.50
C TYR A 54 -3.53 -15.69 -11.22
N PRO A 55 -4.05 -16.77 -10.60
CA PRO A 55 -5.17 -17.51 -11.17
C PRO A 55 -6.39 -16.61 -11.40
N ALA A 56 -6.92 -16.58 -12.63
CA ALA A 56 -8.13 -15.81 -12.95
C ALA A 56 -9.36 -16.22 -12.11
N GLU A 57 -9.37 -17.45 -11.57
CA GLU A 57 -10.42 -17.95 -10.70
C GLU A 57 -10.49 -17.29 -9.31
N TRP A 58 -9.44 -16.53 -8.92
CA TRP A 58 -9.43 -15.71 -7.72
C TRP A 58 -10.27 -14.44 -7.86
N LEU A 59 -10.64 -14.05 -9.08
CA LEU A 59 -11.41 -12.84 -9.34
C LEU A 59 -12.92 -13.12 -9.42
N PRO A 60 -13.76 -12.25 -8.84
CA PRO A 60 -15.18 -12.17 -9.17
C PRO A 60 -15.41 -11.90 -10.67
N GLU A 61 -16.59 -12.27 -11.19
CA GLU A 61 -16.91 -12.10 -12.61
C GLU A 61 -16.97 -10.62 -13.05
N ASP A 62 -17.30 -9.73 -12.12
CA ASP A 62 -17.40 -8.28 -12.30
C ASP A 62 -16.19 -7.51 -11.74
N ALA A 63 -15.08 -8.21 -11.48
CA ALA A 63 -13.84 -7.58 -11.03
C ALA A 63 -13.41 -6.44 -11.98
N PRO A 64 -12.81 -5.35 -11.45
CA PRO A 64 -12.36 -4.25 -12.28
C PRO A 64 -11.37 -4.72 -13.36
N GLU A 65 -11.51 -4.19 -14.59
CA GLU A 65 -10.66 -4.61 -15.74
C GLU A 65 -9.16 -4.48 -15.44
N LEU A 66 -8.78 -3.44 -14.70
CA LEU A 66 -7.39 -3.21 -14.30
C LEU A 66 -6.88 -4.29 -13.33
N LEU A 67 -7.72 -4.77 -12.42
CA LEU A 67 -7.37 -5.88 -11.53
C LEU A 67 -7.23 -7.19 -12.31
N ALA A 68 -8.12 -7.44 -13.28
CA ALA A 68 -8.00 -8.59 -14.18
C ALA A 68 -6.72 -8.54 -15.02
N ARG A 69 -6.29 -7.34 -15.44
CA ARG A 69 -5.03 -7.14 -16.12
C ARG A 69 -3.82 -7.41 -15.21
N PHE A 70 -3.83 -6.88 -13.98
CA PHE A 70 -2.80 -7.14 -12.98
C PHE A 70 -2.68 -8.63 -12.63
N ALA A 71 -3.80 -9.37 -12.63
CA ALA A 71 -3.80 -10.81 -12.42
C ALA A 71 -3.26 -11.62 -13.61
N SER A 72 -3.22 -11.03 -14.81
CA SER A 72 -2.76 -11.71 -16.02
C SER A 72 -1.23 -11.80 -16.09
N SER A 73 -0.69 -12.27 -17.22
CA SER A 73 0.76 -12.25 -17.47
C SER A 73 1.29 -10.90 -17.99
N ASP A 74 0.44 -9.87 -18.06
CA ASP A 74 0.85 -8.52 -18.45
C ASP A 74 1.71 -7.90 -17.36
N PHE A 75 2.87 -7.34 -17.74
CA PHE A 75 3.68 -6.53 -16.83
C PHE A 75 2.90 -5.28 -16.40
N THR A 76 2.39 -5.31 -15.17
CA THR A 76 1.46 -4.32 -14.63
C THR A 76 2.00 -3.80 -13.32
N VAL A 77 2.63 -2.63 -13.37
CA VAL A 77 3.25 -1.98 -12.20
C VAL A 77 2.42 -0.77 -11.80
N GLY A 78 2.16 -0.63 -10.51
CA GLY A 78 1.30 0.43 -9.99
C GLY A 78 -0.18 0.07 -10.14
N MET A 79 -0.94 0.29 -9.07
CA MET A 79 -2.37 0.07 -8.98
C MET A 79 -3.06 1.27 -8.30
N PRO A 80 -4.37 1.49 -8.53
CA PRO A 80 -5.12 2.48 -7.78
C PRO A 80 -4.97 2.23 -6.27
N GLY A 81 -4.48 3.23 -5.54
CA GLY A 81 -4.17 3.11 -4.11
C GLY A 81 -2.69 3.27 -3.77
N ASP A 82 -1.77 3.00 -4.71
CA ASP A 82 -0.30 3.01 -4.45
C ASP A 82 0.30 4.42 -4.22
N GLY A 83 -0.53 5.45 -4.09
CA GLY A 83 -0.11 6.77 -3.68
C GLY A 83 0.93 7.42 -4.60
N SER A 84 1.87 8.13 -3.97
CA SER A 84 2.89 8.96 -4.65
C SER A 84 4.24 8.27 -4.80
N VAL A 85 4.48 7.22 -4.04
CA VAL A 85 5.63 6.33 -4.19
C VAL A 85 5.09 4.92 -4.32
N ALA A 86 5.13 4.37 -5.54
CA ALA A 86 4.76 2.98 -5.79
C ALA A 86 6.03 2.13 -5.83
N TRP A 87 5.95 0.85 -5.55
CA TRP A 87 7.09 -0.06 -5.69
C TRP A 87 6.70 -1.36 -6.38
N THR A 88 7.68 -2.09 -6.89
CA THR A 88 7.47 -3.41 -7.49
C THR A 88 8.62 -4.35 -7.22
N ARG A 89 8.28 -5.64 -7.05
CA ARG A 89 9.22 -6.77 -7.08
C ARG A 89 9.12 -7.55 -8.38
N GLN A 90 8.36 -7.05 -9.36
CA GLN A 90 8.30 -7.58 -10.73
C GLN A 90 9.56 -7.28 -11.56
N THR A 91 10.61 -6.74 -10.93
CA THR A 91 11.91 -6.46 -11.54
C THR A 91 13.04 -6.99 -10.68
N ASP A 92 14.17 -7.28 -11.31
CA ASP A 92 15.43 -7.58 -10.63
C ASP A 92 16.48 -6.51 -10.98
N PRO A 93 16.94 -5.68 -10.03
CA PRO A 93 16.46 -5.60 -8.64
C PRO A 93 15.05 -4.99 -8.52
N PRO A 94 14.39 -5.05 -7.33
CA PRO A 94 13.15 -4.33 -7.06
C PRO A 94 13.28 -2.82 -7.26
N VAL A 95 12.17 -2.16 -7.59
CA VAL A 95 12.17 -0.71 -7.89
C VAL A 95 11.10 0.01 -7.09
N ALA A 96 11.49 1.14 -6.47
CA ALA A 96 10.57 2.15 -5.94
C ALA A 96 10.51 3.35 -6.89
N PHE A 97 9.31 3.77 -7.28
CA PHE A 97 9.04 4.87 -8.19
C PHE A 97 8.51 6.08 -7.45
N VAL A 98 9.23 7.20 -7.51
CA VAL A 98 8.76 8.49 -7.01
C VAL A 98 8.01 9.21 -8.13
N LYS A 99 6.70 9.39 -7.96
CA LYS A 99 5.82 9.99 -8.97
C LYS A 99 5.90 11.54 -8.92
N PRO A 100 5.76 12.26 -10.05
CA PRO A 100 5.81 13.73 -10.08
C PRO A 100 4.84 14.44 -9.14
N ARG A 101 3.74 13.79 -8.73
CA ARG A 101 2.76 14.35 -7.79
C ARG A 101 3.33 14.71 -6.42
N VAL A 102 4.54 14.24 -6.08
CA VAL A 102 5.25 14.70 -4.86
C VAL A 102 5.77 16.14 -4.96
N GLN A 103 5.86 16.72 -6.17
CA GLN A 103 6.40 18.07 -6.36
C GLN A 103 5.65 19.11 -5.53
N GLY A 104 6.39 19.83 -4.69
CA GLY A 104 5.83 20.82 -3.75
C GLY A 104 5.55 20.27 -2.35
N SER A 105 5.68 18.96 -2.14
CA SER A 105 5.69 18.37 -0.80
C SER A 105 7.01 18.67 -0.07
N PRO A 106 7.03 18.73 1.27
CA PRO A 106 8.27 18.85 2.04
C PRO A 106 9.21 17.66 1.76
N ASP A 107 10.51 17.94 1.64
CA ASP A 107 11.52 16.90 1.36
C ASP A 107 11.51 15.79 2.41
N GLU A 108 11.31 16.13 3.70
CA GLU A 108 11.20 15.16 4.79
C GLU A 108 10.02 14.20 4.60
N PHE A 109 8.90 14.68 4.05
CA PHE A 109 7.73 13.84 3.80
C PHE A 109 7.98 12.92 2.61
N VAL A 110 8.63 13.40 1.55
CA VAL A 110 9.01 12.57 0.40
C VAL A 110 10.02 11.50 0.82
N ASP A 111 11.02 11.86 1.64
CA ASP A 111 11.98 10.93 2.20
C ASP A 111 11.29 9.83 3.03
N PHE A 112 10.28 10.18 3.82
CA PHE A 112 9.45 9.20 4.54
C PHE A 112 8.72 8.23 3.60
N LEU A 113 8.06 8.72 2.54
CA LEU A 113 7.37 7.86 1.58
C LEU A 113 8.33 6.91 0.84
N VAL A 114 9.53 7.37 0.52
CA VAL A 114 10.57 6.50 -0.09
C VAL A 114 11.05 5.46 0.91
N ALA A 115 11.34 5.86 2.15
CA ALA A 115 11.77 4.94 3.20
C ALA A 115 10.69 3.88 3.51
N GLU A 116 9.42 4.27 3.52
CA GLU A 116 8.27 3.37 3.66
C GLU A 116 8.27 2.30 2.57
N ALA A 117 8.33 2.70 1.29
CA ALA A 117 8.36 1.76 0.18
C ALA A 117 9.54 0.79 0.26
N LEU A 118 10.72 1.24 0.70
CA LEU A 118 11.91 0.40 0.88
C LEU A 118 11.72 -0.63 2.01
N VAL A 119 11.10 -0.23 3.12
CA VAL A 119 10.75 -1.17 4.20
C VAL A 119 9.74 -2.19 3.71
N GLU A 120 8.71 -1.77 2.98
CA GLU A 120 7.68 -2.65 2.42
C GLU A 120 8.25 -3.69 1.45
N ILE A 121 9.12 -3.27 0.50
CA ILE A 121 9.87 -4.18 -0.37
C ILE A 121 10.59 -5.25 0.45
N GLY A 122 11.24 -4.84 1.54
CA GLY A 122 12.01 -5.70 2.43
C GLY A 122 11.19 -6.69 3.27
N THR A 123 9.87 -6.48 3.40
CA THR A 123 9.01 -7.40 4.18
C THR A 123 8.84 -8.77 3.51
N GLY A 124 8.97 -8.83 2.18
CA GLY A 124 8.64 -10.02 1.39
C GLY A 124 7.14 -10.34 1.31
N LEU A 125 6.27 -9.50 1.90
CA LEU A 125 4.81 -9.60 1.75
C LEU A 125 4.40 -9.27 0.32
N PRO A 126 3.21 -9.73 -0.15
CA PRO A 126 2.73 -9.49 -1.52
C PRO A 126 2.86 -8.03 -2.00
N GLU A 127 2.94 -7.81 -3.31
CA GLU A 127 2.97 -6.44 -3.85
C GLU A 127 1.60 -5.75 -3.79
N HIS A 128 0.53 -6.54 -3.75
CA HIS A 128 -0.83 -6.06 -3.88
C HIS A 128 -1.79 -6.97 -3.11
N PHE A 129 -2.97 -6.45 -2.72
CA PHE A 129 -3.94 -7.20 -1.91
C PHE A 129 -4.35 -8.54 -2.55
N LEU A 130 -4.32 -8.64 -3.88
CA LEU A 130 -4.70 -9.88 -4.57
C LEU A 130 -3.77 -11.04 -4.21
N GLY A 131 -2.46 -10.79 -4.07
CA GLY A 131 -1.51 -11.81 -3.60
C GLY A 131 -1.60 -12.09 -2.11
N PHE A 132 -2.26 -11.22 -1.33
CA PHE A 132 -2.54 -11.42 0.09
C PHE A 132 -3.82 -12.22 0.33
N PHE A 133 -4.88 -11.91 -0.40
CA PHE A 133 -6.16 -12.61 -0.31
C PHE A 133 -6.17 -13.93 -1.06
N GLU A 134 -5.42 -14.05 -2.16
CA GLU A 134 -5.44 -15.21 -3.03
C GLU A 134 -6.88 -15.58 -3.45
N ASP A 135 -7.29 -16.85 -3.30
CA ASP A 135 -8.65 -17.31 -3.57
C ASP A 135 -9.70 -16.74 -2.60
N ARG A 136 -9.29 -16.30 -1.40
CA ARG A 136 -10.16 -15.67 -0.40
C ARG A 136 -10.68 -14.30 -0.83
N TYR A 137 -10.16 -13.70 -1.89
CA TYR A 137 -10.68 -12.42 -2.40
C TYR A 137 -12.16 -12.54 -2.80
N ARG A 138 -12.59 -13.71 -3.29
CA ARG A 138 -13.99 -14.00 -3.60
C ARG A 138 -14.88 -14.11 -2.38
N ASP A 139 -14.35 -14.61 -1.27
CA ASP A 139 -15.08 -14.66 -0.01
C ASP A 139 -15.24 -13.24 0.56
N LEU A 140 -14.21 -12.40 0.43
CA LEU A 140 -14.29 -10.99 0.80
C LEU A 140 -15.35 -10.27 -0.02
N ASP A 141 -15.31 -10.43 -1.34
CA ASP A 141 -16.30 -9.86 -2.27
C ASP A 141 -17.74 -10.28 -1.89
N ALA A 142 -17.95 -11.58 -1.64
CA ALA A 142 -19.26 -12.09 -1.22
C ALA A 142 -19.73 -11.57 0.15
N ALA A 143 -18.81 -11.18 1.05
CA ALA A 143 -19.12 -10.67 2.37
C ALA A 143 -19.45 -9.16 2.38
N LEU A 144 -19.09 -8.43 1.33
CA LEU A 144 -19.27 -6.97 1.25
C LEU A 144 -20.47 -6.61 0.37
N PRO A 145 -21.45 -5.84 0.87
CA PRO A 145 -22.66 -5.49 0.09
C PRO A 145 -22.43 -4.28 -0.83
N PHE A 146 -21.28 -4.21 -1.49
CA PHE A 146 -20.86 -3.06 -2.32
C PHE A 146 -20.58 -3.46 -3.77
N ASP A 147 -20.40 -2.47 -4.65
CA ASP A 147 -19.94 -2.74 -6.01
C ASP A 147 -18.44 -3.08 -6.04
N ALA A 148 -18.00 -3.67 -7.16
CA ALA A 148 -16.64 -4.14 -7.34
C ALA A 148 -15.56 -3.06 -7.13
N GLY A 149 -15.88 -1.78 -7.37
CA GLY A 149 -14.96 -0.67 -7.12
C GLY A 149 -14.75 -0.42 -5.62
N SER A 150 -15.85 -0.37 -4.86
CA SER A 150 -15.79 -0.27 -3.41
C SER A 150 -15.18 -1.51 -2.76
N VAL A 151 -15.45 -2.71 -3.27
CA VAL A 151 -14.80 -3.96 -2.79
C VAL A 151 -13.29 -3.91 -3.03
N TYR A 152 -12.84 -3.45 -4.19
CA TYR A 152 -11.42 -3.22 -4.47
C TYR A 152 -10.80 -2.27 -3.45
N GLN A 153 -11.43 -1.12 -3.19
CA GLN A 153 -10.89 -0.10 -2.27
C GLN A 153 -10.83 -0.63 -0.83
N VAL A 154 -11.86 -1.37 -0.38
CA VAL A 154 -11.84 -2.03 0.93
C VAL A 154 -10.76 -3.10 1.00
N ALA A 155 -10.55 -3.90 -0.05
CA ALA A 155 -9.49 -4.92 -0.08
C ALA A 155 -8.09 -4.30 -0.02
N ALA A 156 -7.85 -3.21 -0.76
CA ALA A 156 -6.62 -2.44 -0.69
C ALA A 156 -6.39 -1.88 0.72
N ALA A 157 -7.41 -1.24 1.31
CA ALA A 157 -7.34 -0.70 2.67
C ALA A 157 -7.02 -1.78 3.71
N LEU A 158 -7.69 -2.94 3.65
CA LEU A 158 -7.42 -4.06 4.55
C LEU A 158 -5.98 -4.55 4.43
N TYR A 159 -5.45 -4.58 3.21
CA TYR A 159 -4.06 -4.96 2.97
C TYR A 159 -3.07 -3.92 3.48
N ASP A 160 -3.36 -2.62 3.31
CA ASP A 160 -2.55 -1.53 3.86
C ASP A 160 -2.48 -1.59 5.39
N ALA A 161 -3.61 -1.88 6.06
CA ALA A 161 -3.61 -2.11 7.51
C ALA A 161 -2.71 -3.28 7.89
N TYR A 162 -2.78 -4.39 7.14
CA TYR A 162 -1.95 -5.56 7.37
C TYR A 162 -0.46 -5.23 7.19
N LEU A 163 -0.07 -4.57 6.10
CA LEU A 163 1.30 -4.08 5.89
C LEU A 163 1.74 -3.16 7.04
N GLY A 164 0.88 -2.25 7.47
CA GLY A 164 1.13 -1.37 8.62
C GLY A 164 1.46 -2.13 9.91
N LEU A 165 0.82 -3.28 10.18
CA LEU A 165 1.16 -4.13 11.33
C LEU A 165 2.55 -4.77 11.24
N HIS A 166 3.08 -4.93 10.03
CA HIS A 166 4.40 -5.51 9.78
C HIS A 166 5.51 -4.46 9.67
N THR A 167 5.19 -3.20 9.34
CA THR A 167 6.17 -2.13 9.16
C THR A 167 6.24 -1.16 10.33
N ARG A 168 5.15 -0.97 11.09
CA ARG A 168 5.07 0.01 12.19
C ARG A 168 6.21 -0.09 13.21
N GLU A 169 6.60 -1.31 13.59
CA GLU A 169 7.67 -1.52 14.58
C GLU A 169 9.01 -0.97 14.07
N VAL A 170 9.30 -1.14 12.77
CA VAL A 170 10.50 -0.56 12.12
C VAL A 170 10.46 0.96 12.20
N PHE A 171 9.32 1.57 11.86
CA PHE A 171 9.15 3.02 11.90
C PHE A 171 9.27 3.58 13.32
N ALA A 172 8.76 2.86 14.32
CA ALA A 172 8.84 3.26 15.72
C ALA A 172 10.29 3.23 16.26
N GLU A 173 11.15 2.35 15.75
CA GLU A 173 12.57 2.24 16.13
C GLU A 173 13.46 3.35 15.53
N TRP A 174 12.95 4.11 14.54
CA TRP A 174 13.71 5.19 13.90
C TRP A 174 14.03 6.37 14.81
N GLY A 175 13.34 6.54 15.96
CA GLY A 175 13.52 7.69 16.84
C GLY A 175 14.96 7.95 17.29
N GLU A 176 15.79 6.90 17.38
CA GLU A 176 17.21 7.04 17.73
C GLU A 176 18.13 7.13 16.51
N ASN A 177 17.87 6.33 15.47
CA ASN A 177 18.80 6.12 14.36
C ASN A 177 18.50 6.99 13.12
N HIS A 178 17.23 7.35 12.92
CA HIS A 178 16.73 8.12 11.78
C HIS A 178 15.71 9.17 12.25
N PRO A 179 16.13 10.15 13.08
CA PRO A 179 15.23 11.07 13.75
C PRO A 179 14.43 11.97 12.79
N ARG A 180 14.94 12.24 11.57
CA ARG A 180 14.17 13.03 10.58
C ARG A 180 13.04 12.19 9.99
N LEU A 181 13.32 10.94 9.60
CA LEU A 181 12.28 10.02 9.13
C LEU A 181 11.24 9.73 10.21
N PHE A 182 11.66 9.54 11.46
CA PHE A 182 10.76 9.35 12.59
C PHE A 182 9.83 10.56 12.79
N ALA A 183 10.36 11.78 12.73
CA ALA A 183 9.54 12.99 12.85
C ALA A 183 8.54 13.13 11.70
N ALA A 184 8.91 12.77 10.47
CA ALA A 184 8.01 12.79 9.33
C ALA A 184 6.90 11.72 9.45
N TRP A 185 7.23 10.52 9.93
CA TRP A 185 6.24 9.47 10.23
C TRP A 185 5.24 9.91 11.33
N GLN A 186 5.72 10.58 12.38
CA GLN A 186 4.86 11.13 13.42
C GLN A 186 3.95 12.25 12.89
N ASP A 187 4.49 13.24 12.16
CA ASP A 187 3.71 14.33 11.57
C ASP A 187 2.64 13.82 10.58
N ALA A 188 2.94 12.79 9.81
CA ALA A 188 1.96 12.13 8.95
C ALA A 188 0.80 11.53 9.77
N GLY A 189 1.10 10.87 10.89
CA GLY A 189 0.08 10.34 11.81
C GLY A 189 -0.75 11.44 12.48
N GLU A 190 -0.12 12.49 13.00
CA GLU A 190 -0.80 13.63 13.66
C GLU A 190 -1.79 14.34 12.72
N ARG A 191 -1.54 14.33 11.41
CA ARG A 191 -2.45 14.89 10.40
C ARG A 191 -3.69 14.03 10.14
N ILE A 192 -3.60 12.73 10.40
CA ILE A 192 -4.69 11.77 10.20
C ILE A 192 -5.64 11.78 11.41
N GLU A 193 -5.09 11.87 12.62
CA GLU A 193 -5.82 11.71 13.89
C GLU A 193 -7.13 12.52 14.01
N PRO A 194 -7.19 13.84 13.71
CA PRO A 194 -8.44 14.60 13.85
C PRO A 194 -9.57 14.12 12.94
N ARG A 195 -9.23 13.64 11.74
CA ARG A 195 -10.21 13.07 10.81
C ARG A 195 -10.65 11.68 11.27
N LEU A 196 -9.76 10.92 11.90
CA LEU A 196 -10.05 9.58 12.43
C LEU A 196 -11.06 9.65 13.59
N GLU A 197 -10.88 10.61 14.50
CA GLU A 197 -11.81 10.87 15.62
C GLU A 197 -13.22 11.25 15.15
N SER A 198 -13.32 12.00 14.05
CA SER A 198 -14.60 12.44 13.49
C SER A 198 -15.25 11.42 12.54
N LEU A 199 -14.52 10.38 12.13
CA LEU A 199 -14.94 9.41 11.13
C LEU A 199 -16.28 8.72 11.46
N PRO A 200 -16.55 8.23 12.69
CA PRO A 200 -17.85 7.62 13.01
C PRO A 200 -19.03 8.57 12.82
N SER A 201 -18.81 9.86 13.12
CA SER A 201 -19.86 10.88 12.95
C SER A 201 -20.10 11.20 11.48
N SER A 202 -19.04 11.24 10.66
CA SER A 202 -19.16 11.48 9.21
C SER A 202 -19.82 10.31 8.49
N MET A 203 -19.47 9.07 8.85
CA MET A 203 -20.15 7.87 8.34
C MET A 203 -21.62 7.85 8.73
N ALA A 204 -21.95 8.15 9.99
CA ALA A 204 -23.35 8.19 10.46
C ALA A 204 -24.20 9.29 9.80
N ARG A 205 -23.57 10.27 9.14
CA ARG A 205 -24.22 11.35 8.39
C ARG A 205 -24.20 11.12 6.88
N ASP A 206 -23.71 9.97 6.42
CA ASP A 206 -23.49 9.66 5.00
C ASP A 206 -22.59 10.70 4.29
N GLU A 207 -21.68 11.36 5.04
CA GLU A 207 -20.68 12.31 4.52
C GLU A 207 -19.42 11.59 4.02
N THR A 208 -19.22 10.34 4.45
CA THR A 208 -18.10 9.48 4.07
C THR A 208 -18.65 8.07 3.93
N ASP A 209 -18.48 7.46 2.76
CA ASP A 209 -18.91 6.09 2.55
C ASP A 209 -17.97 5.10 3.26
N PHE A 210 -18.34 3.82 3.26
CA PHE A 210 -17.58 2.80 3.99
C PHE A 210 -16.20 2.55 3.38
N ALA A 211 -16.08 2.63 2.05
CA ALA A 211 -14.82 2.33 1.36
C ALA A 211 -13.80 3.45 1.62
N ASP A 212 -14.23 4.71 1.54
CA ASP A 212 -13.43 5.88 1.91
C ASP A 212 -13.05 5.84 3.40
N ALA A 213 -13.97 5.42 4.26
CA ALA A 213 -13.71 5.27 5.69
C ALA A 213 -12.69 4.14 5.97
N ALA A 214 -12.77 3.04 5.24
CA ALA A 214 -11.84 1.91 5.36
C ALA A 214 -10.43 2.33 4.94
N GLU A 215 -10.27 2.97 3.78
CA GLU A 215 -8.99 3.51 3.30
C GLU A 215 -8.37 4.42 4.36
N PHE A 216 -9.16 5.38 4.86
CA PHE A 216 -8.67 6.34 5.82
C PHE A 216 -8.30 5.72 7.18
N ALA A 217 -9.13 4.82 7.71
CA ALA A 217 -8.88 4.18 9.00
C ALA A 217 -7.71 3.18 8.93
N CYS A 218 -7.58 2.42 7.84
CA CYS A 218 -6.53 1.42 7.69
C CYS A 218 -5.15 2.06 7.49
N ALA A 219 -5.06 3.19 6.79
CA ALA A 219 -3.83 3.96 6.67
C ALA A 219 -3.29 4.46 8.02
N ALA A 220 -4.13 4.53 9.07
CA ALA A 220 -3.71 4.93 10.41
C ALA A 220 -2.95 3.83 11.18
N VAL A 221 -3.07 2.56 10.77
CA VAL A 221 -2.47 1.41 11.49
C VAL A 221 -0.95 1.50 11.55
N LYS A 222 -0.30 1.90 10.44
CA LYS A 222 1.16 2.09 10.38
C LYS A 222 1.68 3.18 11.32
N HIS A 223 0.81 4.10 11.75
CA HIS A 223 1.12 5.17 12.69
C HIS A 223 0.80 4.80 14.16
N GLY A 224 0.19 3.62 14.40
CA GLY A 224 -0.18 3.19 15.74
C GLY A 224 -1.26 4.04 16.40
N LEU A 225 -2.15 4.64 15.60
CA LEU A 225 -3.27 5.43 16.10
C LEU A 225 -4.42 4.52 16.55
N GLU A 226 -5.29 5.02 17.44
CA GLU A 226 -6.49 4.29 17.84
C GLU A 226 -7.57 4.38 16.76
N LEU A 227 -7.94 3.23 16.20
CA LEU A 227 -8.98 3.15 15.17
C LEU A 227 -10.39 3.09 15.80
N PRO A 228 -11.40 3.75 15.21
CA PRO A 228 -12.78 3.61 15.64
C PRO A 228 -13.37 2.25 15.21
N ALA A 229 -14.47 1.84 15.83
CA ALA A 229 -15.25 0.71 15.32
C ALA A 229 -15.85 1.01 13.94
N PRO A 230 -15.93 0.03 13.02
CA PRO A 230 -15.53 -1.38 13.18
C PRO A 230 -14.03 -1.66 12.95
N PHE A 231 -13.26 -0.66 12.53
CA PHE A 231 -11.86 -0.81 12.11
C PHE A 231 -10.88 -1.11 13.26
N ALA A 232 -11.24 -0.82 14.51
CA ALA A 232 -10.46 -1.19 15.71
C ALA A 232 -10.05 -2.68 15.75
N ALA A 233 -10.84 -3.57 15.13
CA ALA A 233 -10.52 -5.00 15.06
C ALA A 233 -9.34 -5.33 14.13
N LEU A 234 -8.91 -4.38 13.28
CA LEU A 234 -7.83 -4.51 12.31
C LEU A 234 -6.47 -4.04 12.86
N ASP A 235 -6.40 -3.37 14.01
CA ASP A 235 -5.12 -3.11 14.70
C ASP A 235 -4.91 -4.13 15.83
N THR A 236 -4.71 -5.40 15.47
CA THR A 236 -4.55 -6.49 16.44
C THR A 236 -3.49 -7.50 16.01
N THR A 237 -2.85 -8.15 17.00
CA THR A 237 -1.99 -9.30 16.74
C THR A 237 -2.73 -10.43 16.03
N ALA A 238 -4.02 -10.61 16.31
CA ALA A 238 -4.84 -11.60 15.62
C ALA A 238 -4.94 -11.31 14.12
N TYR A 239 -5.07 -10.05 13.71
CA TYR A 239 -5.07 -9.71 12.29
C TYR A 239 -3.68 -9.92 11.66
N ARG A 240 -2.61 -9.51 12.35
CA ARG A 240 -1.21 -9.75 11.93
C ARG A 240 -0.93 -11.24 11.70
N ASP A 241 -1.43 -12.11 12.58
CA ASP A 241 -1.14 -13.54 12.54
C ASP A 241 -2.01 -14.31 11.54
N HIS A 242 -3.26 -13.88 11.33
CA HIS A 242 -4.25 -14.62 10.53
C HIS A 242 -4.54 -14.00 9.15
N GLY A 243 -4.10 -12.77 8.89
CA GLY A 243 -4.16 -12.13 7.58
C GLY A 243 -5.54 -12.20 6.90
N ALA A 244 -5.57 -12.66 5.65
CA ALA A 244 -6.76 -12.69 4.81
C ALA A 244 -7.95 -13.42 5.44
N ASP A 245 -7.72 -14.54 6.15
CA ASP A 245 -8.78 -15.28 6.83
C ASP A 245 -9.50 -14.44 7.87
N TYR A 246 -8.75 -13.60 8.59
CA TYR A 246 -9.30 -12.68 9.58
C TYR A 246 -10.00 -11.50 8.91
N ALA A 247 -9.44 -10.93 7.84
CA ALA A 247 -10.08 -9.86 7.07
C ALA A 247 -11.47 -10.28 6.55
N VAL A 248 -11.57 -11.49 5.96
CA VAL A 248 -12.86 -12.04 5.50
C VAL A 248 -13.82 -12.22 6.67
N LYS A 249 -13.38 -12.83 7.78
CA LYS A 249 -14.25 -13.03 8.96
C LYS A 249 -14.70 -11.71 9.58
N TRP A 250 -13.86 -10.68 9.53
CA TRP A 250 -14.20 -9.33 9.95
C TRP A 250 -15.26 -8.71 9.05
N ALA A 251 -15.12 -8.84 7.72
CA ALA A 251 -16.09 -8.33 6.76
C ALA A 251 -17.47 -9.01 6.96
N GLU A 252 -17.50 -10.34 7.04
CA GLU A 252 -18.72 -11.12 7.33
C GLU A 252 -19.42 -10.59 8.60
N LYS A 253 -18.68 -10.44 9.70
CA LYS A 253 -19.26 -9.95 10.97
C LYS A 253 -19.68 -8.49 10.96
N THR A 254 -19.12 -7.69 10.06
CA THR A 254 -19.43 -6.26 9.98
C THR A 254 -20.73 -6.01 9.23
N PHE A 255 -21.10 -6.90 8.30
CA PHE A 255 -22.26 -6.75 7.42
C PHE A 255 -23.36 -7.81 7.56
N GLU A 256 -23.16 -8.88 8.36
CA GLU A 256 -24.23 -9.78 8.85
C GLU A 256 -25.14 -9.13 9.90
#